data_AF-A0A1J5TJE8-F1
#
_entry.id   AF-A0A1J5TJE8-F1
#
_cell.length_a   1.000
_cell.length_b   1.000
_cell.length_c   1.000
_cell.angle_alpha   90.00
_cell.angle_beta   90.00
_cell.angle_gamma   90.00
#
_symmetry.space_group_name_H-M   'P 1'
#
loop_
_entity.id
_entity.type
_entity.pdbx_description
1 polymer ?
#
loop_
_entity_poly.entity_id
_entity_poly.type
_entity_poly.pdbx_seq_one_letter_code
_entity_poly.pdbx_strand_id
1 'polypeptide(L)'
;MNDLCKRLQNVSEAGVYRLNCATDDLRKNAADCGYVMFEANLAGAHGKGEVLAELARVIAAPDWFGHNWDALADALGDLSWKAAPGYVLVLHGEGASEEMLNDILDATVSFWKRQNKPFWVFFA
;
A
#
# COMPACT_ATOMS: atom_id res chain seq x y z
N MET A 1 6.96 -20.24 -13.02
CA MET A 1 8.22 -19.80 -12.38
C MET A 1 8.11 -18.30 -12.26
N ASN A 2 7.86 -17.81 -11.04
CA ASN A 2 7.19 -16.54 -10.76
C ASN A 2 7.94 -15.28 -11.23
N ASP A 3 7.52 -14.72 -12.36
CA ASP A 3 7.87 -13.36 -12.80
C ASP A 3 7.47 -12.30 -11.75
N LEU A 4 6.40 -12.54 -10.99
CA LEU A 4 5.87 -11.61 -10.00
C LEU A 4 6.83 -11.34 -8.84
N CYS A 5 7.38 -12.34 -8.12
CA CYS A 5 8.34 -12.07 -7.03
C CYS A 5 9.59 -11.34 -7.55
N LYS A 6 10.12 -11.74 -8.72
CA LYS A 6 11.26 -11.04 -9.35
C LYS A 6 10.93 -9.58 -9.63
N ARG A 7 9.74 -9.27 -10.14
CA ARG A 7 9.32 -7.88 -10.36
C ARG A 7 9.09 -7.14 -9.06
N LEU A 8 8.47 -7.78 -8.05
CA LEU A 8 8.28 -7.20 -6.72
C LEU A 8 9.62 -6.84 -6.05
N GLN A 9 10.69 -7.57 -6.34
CA GLN A 9 12.07 -7.26 -5.92
C GLN A 9 12.69 -6.08 -6.67
N ASN A 10 12.18 -5.71 -7.84
CA ASN A 10 12.66 -4.55 -8.59
C ASN A 10 12.05 -3.26 -8.05
N VAL A 11 12.79 -2.59 -7.19
CA VAL A 11 12.42 -1.27 -6.62
C VAL A 11 12.12 -0.24 -7.72
N SER A 12 12.83 -0.28 -8.84
CA SER A 12 12.59 0.64 -9.97
C SER A 12 11.19 0.48 -10.58
N GLU A 13 10.66 -0.74 -10.59
CA GLU A 13 9.32 -1.06 -11.10
C GLU A 13 8.21 -0.85 -10.06
N ALA A 14 8.56 -0.64 -8.79
CA ALA A 14 7.57 -0.40 -7.74
C ALA A 14 6.64 0.78 -8.13
N GLY A 15 5.36 0.70 -7.83
CA GLY A 15 4.41 1.61 -8.45
C GLY A 15 2.99 1.35 -8.03
N VAL A 16 2.12 2.20 -8.56
CA VAL A 16 0.67 2.07 -8.40
C VAL A 16 0.12 1.37 -9.64
N TYR A 17 -0.51 0.21 -9.43
CA TYR A 17 -1.01 -0.67 -10.48
C TYR A 17 -2.47 -1.07 -10.20
N ARG A 18 -3.17 -1.54 -11.24
CA ARG A 18 -4.44 -2.24 -11.07
C ARG A 18 -4.19 -3.74 -10.97
N LEU A 19 -4.77 -4.37 -9.95
CA LEU A 19 -4.68 -5.79 -9.73
C LEU A 19 -5.40 -6.51 -10.88
N ASN A 20 -4.65 -7.28 -11.67
CA ASN A 20 -5.18 -8.04 -12.80
C ASN A 20 -5.07 -9.56 -12.58
N CYS A 21 -4.69 -9.97 -11.36
CA CYS A 21 -4.51 -11.37 -10.95
C CYS A 21 -5.18 -11.60 -9.59
N ALA A 22 -5.30 -12.86 -9.16
CA ALA A 22 -5.84 -13.19 -7.85
C ALA A 22 -4.95 -12.65 -6.72
N THR A 23 -5.54 -12.02 -5.71
CA THR A 23 -4.84 -11.48 -4.53
C THR A 23 -4.03 -12.56 -3.79
N ASP A 24 -4.48 -13.81 -3.82
CA ASP A 24 -3.77 -14.95 -3.18
C ASP A 24 -2.39 -15.20 -3.81
N ASP A 25 -2.26 -15.08 -5.13
CA ASP A 25 -0.98 -15.20 -5.83
C ASP A 25 -0.03 -14.08 -5.42
N LEU A 26 -0.52 -12.84 -5.38
CA LEU A 26 0.26 -11.69 -4.93
C LEU A 26 0.73 -11.89 -3.48
N ARG A 27 -0.16 -12.34 -2.59
CA ARG A 27 0.14 -12.60 -1.18
C ARG A 27 1.21 -13.68 -1.02
N LYS A 28 1.12 -14.77 -1.76
CA LYS A 28 2.14 -15.84 -1.77
C LYS A 28 3.51 -15.32 -2.20
N ASN A 29 3.56 -14.52 -3.26
CA ASN A 29 4.80 -13.93 -3.76
C ASN A 29 5.38 -12.91 -2.76
N ALA A 30 4.54 -12.03 -2.22
CA ALA A 30 4.97 -11.08 -1.20
C ALA A 30 5.55 -11.78 0.03
N ALA A 31 4.90 -12.85 0.50
CA ALA A 31 5.38 -13.66 1.63
C ALA A 31 6.71 -14.37 1.33
N ASP A 32 6.89 -14.92 0.12
CA ASP A 32 8.14 -15.56 -0.32
C ASP A 32 9.30 -14.56 -0.34
N CYS A 33 9.03 -13.34 -0.81
CA CYS A 33 9.97 -12.22 -0.83
C CYS A 33 10.14 -11.54 0.56
N GLY A 34 9.40 -11.96 1.60
CA GLY A 34 9.46 -11.40 2.96
C GLY A 34 8.82 -10.02 3.13
N TYR A 35 7.94 -9.62 2.23
CA TYR A 35 7.27 -8.32 2.22
C TYR A 35 6.04 -8.30 3.11
N VAL A 36 5.76 -7.12 3.67
CA VAL A 36 4.54 -6.89 4.42
C VAL A 36 3.44 -6.46 3.45
N MET A 37 2.37 -7.25 3.43
CA MET A 37 1.18 -6.97 2.65
C MET A 37 0.08 -6.40 3.53
N PHE A 38 -0.54 -5.34 3.05
CA PHE A 38 -1.60 -4.56 3.66
C PHE A 38 -2.82 -4.65 2.74
N GLU A 39 -3.94 -5.17 3.23
CA GLU A 39 -5.18 -5.31 2.44
C GLU A 39 -6.26 -4.42 3.08
N ALA A 40 -6.65 -3.36 2.38
CA ALA A 40 -7.72 -2.47 2.82
C ALA A 40 -8.97 -2.68 1.98
N ASN A 41 -10.08 -2.97 2.66
CA ASN A 41 -11.36 -3.18 2.02
C ASN A 41 -12.22 -1.93 2.09
N LEU A 42 -12.23 -1.16 1.01
CA LEU A 42 -13.00 0.08 0.87
C LEU A 42 -14.39 -0.15 0.24
N ALA A 43 -14.76 -1.40 -0.04
CA ALA A 43 -16.05 -1.73 -0.67
C ALA A 43 -17.28 -1.25 0.13
N GLY A 44 -17.13 -1.04 1.44
CA GLY A 44 -18.17 -0.49 2.31
C GLY A 44 -17.87 0.90 2.87
N ALA A 45 -16.76 1.52 2.49
CA ALA A 45 -16.36 2.83 3.01
C ALA A 45 -17.06 3.94 2.24
N HIS A 46 -18.04 4.60 2.87
CA HIS A 46 -18.82 5.67 2.25
C HIS A 46 -18.29 7.05 2.63
N GLY A 47 -17.06 7.33 2.20
CA GLY A 47 -16.44 8.65 2.26
C GLY A 47 -15.07 8.66 2.93
N LYS A 48 -14.42 9.82 2.87
CA LYS A 48 -13.02 10.02 3.30
C LYS A 48 -12.69 9.45 4.68
N GLY A 49 -13.60 9.61 5.65
CA GLY A 49 -13.35 9.22 7.05
C GLY A 49 -13.23 7.70 7.21
N GLU A 50 -14.11 6.96 6.55
CA GLU A 50 -14.11 5.49 6.60
C GLU A 50 -12.93 4.92 5.82
N VAL A 51 -12.57 5.53 4.67
CA VAL A 51 -11.38 5.15 3.90
C VAL A 51 -10.11 5.34 4.73
N LEU A 52 -9.95 6.51 5.35
CA LEU A 52 -8.80 6.81 6.20
C LEU A 52 -8.74 5.88 7.42
N ALA A 53 -9.89 5.57 8.04
CA ALA A 53 -9.96 4.67 9.18
C ALA A 53 -9.56 3.22 8.82
N GLU A 54 -10.04 2.69 7.69
CA GLU A 54 -9.65 1.35 7.23
C GLU A 54 -8.16 1.31 6.86
N LEU A 55 -7.65 2.32 6.16
CA LEU A 55 -6.22 2.42 5.84
C LEU A 55 -5.36 2.45 7.11
N ALA A 56 -5.71 3.32 8.06
CA ALA A 56 -5.04 3.43 9.36
C ALA A 56 -5.04 2.08 10.10
N ARG A 57 -6.18 1.41 10.13
CA ARG A 57 -6.33 0.10 10.78
C ARG A 57 -5.43 -0.95 10.13
N VAL A 58 -5.36 -0.98 8.79
CA VAL A 58 -4.58 -1.95 8.04
C VAL A 58 -3.08 -1.73 8.21
N ILE A 59 -2.61 -0.48 8.13
CA ILE A 59 -1.20 -0.15 8.36
C ILE A 59 -0.80 -0.22 9.84
N ALA A 60 -1.77 -0.51 10.73
CA ALA A 60 -1.65 -0.45 12.18
C ALA A 60 -1.07 0.90 12.62
N ALA A 61 -1.67 1.98 12.11
CA ALA A 61 -1.26 3.33 12.40
C ALA A 61 -1.33 3.60 13.92
N PRO A 62 -0.34 4.30 14.47
CA PRO A 62 -0.31 4.69 15.88
C PRO A 62 -1.39 5.72 16.24
N ASP A 63 -1.59 5.91 17.55
CA ASP A 63 -2.64 6.77 18.13
C ASP A 63 -2.56 8.25 17.70
N TRP A 64 -1.40 8.71 17.22
CA TRP A 64 -1.22 10.06 16.68
C TRP A 64 -1.86 10.28 15.30
N PHE A 65 -2.41 9.23 14.67
CA PHE A 65 -3.01 9.30 13.34
C PHE A 65 -4.18 10.30 13.30
N GLY A 66 -3.95 11.46 12.68
CA GLY A 66 -4.88 12.59 12.69
C GLY A 66 -6.12 12.47 11.79
N HIS A 67 -6.49 11.27 11.34
CA HIS A 67 -7.63 11.00 10.43
C HIS A 67 -7.75 11.99 9.25
N ASN A 68 -6.63 12.32 8.61
CA ASN A 68 -6.56 13.20 7.44
C ASN A 68 -5.58 12.64 6.40
N TRP A 69 -5.67 13.14 5.17
CA TRP A 69 -4.79 12.77 4.05
C TRP A 69 -3.29 13.00 4.35
N ASP A 70 -2.98 14.11 5.01
CA ASP A 70 -1.60 14.44 5.41
C ASP A 70 -1.05 13.43 6.43
N ALA A 71 -1.86 13.06 7.42
CA ALA A 71 -1.50 12.03 8.40
C ALA A 71 -1.34 10.65 7.76
N LEU A 72 -2.13 10.34 6.72
CA LEU A 72 -1.94 9.13 5.93
C LEU A 72 -0.61 9.14 5.17
N ALA A 73 -0.27 10.25 4.52
CA ALA A 73 1.01 10.40 3.83
C ALA A 73 2.20 10.22 4.78
N ASP A 74 2.12 10.83 5.97
CA ASP A 74 3.15 10.69 7.01
C ASP A 74 3.26 9.25 7.51
N ALA A 75 2.13 8.60 7.84
CA ALA A 75 2.12 7.22 8.31
C ALA A 75 2.59 6.20 7.25
N LEU A 76 2.27 6.43 5.97
CA LEU A 76 2.77 5.58 4.88
C LEU A 76 4.25 5.84 4.58
N GLY A 77 4.73 7.06 4.82
CA GLY A 77 6.14 7.43 4.73
C GLY A 77 6.98 6.87 5.87
N ASP A 78 6.42 6.77 7.08
CA ASP A 78 7.07 6.24 8.27
C ASP A 78 6.46 4.91 8.72
N LEU A 79 6.71 3.82 7.99
CA LEU A 79 6.31 2.47 8.43
C LEU A 79 7.34 1.84 9.37
N SER A 80 7.97 2.65 10.21
CA SER A 80 9.06 2.23 11.10
C SER A 80 8.63 1.15 12.11
N TRP A 81 7.35 1.15 12.51
CA TRP A 81 6.77 0.11 13.38
C TRP A 81 6.48 -1.23 12.67
N LYS A 82 6.48 -1.25 11.33
CA LYS A 82 6.26 -2.44 10.49
C LYS A 82 7.47 -2.71 9.60
N ALA A 83 8.68 -2.55 10.13
CA ALA A 83 9.92 -2.65 9.36
C ALA A 83 9.99 -3.93 8.52
N ALA A 84 9.96 -3.75 7.19
CA ALA A 84 10.01 -4.82 6.21
C ALA A 84 11.02 -4.49 5.09
N PRO A 85 11.53 -5.51 4.37
CA PRO A 85 12.34 -5.28 3.17
C PRO A 85 11.56 -4.65 2.02
N GLY A 86 10.22 -4.76 2.03
CA GLY A 86 9.32 -4.14 1.06
C GLY A 86 7.87 -4.20 1.52
N TYR A 87 7.03 -3.39 0.88
CA TYR A 87 5.62 -3.22 1.24
C TYR A 87 4.72 -3.40 0.03
N VAL A 88 3.55 -3.99 0.27
CA VAL A 88 2.49 -4.17 -0.73
C VAL A 88 1.17 -3.70 -0.12
N LEU A 89 0.51 -2.72 -0.73
CA LEU A 89 -0.79 -2.23 -0.33
C LEU A 89 -1.82 -2.60 -1.40
N VAL A 90 -2.87 -3.32 -1.02
CA VAL A 90 -3.98 -3.69 -1.89
C VAL A 90 -5.23 -2.98 -1.40
N LEU A 91 -5.87 -2.24 -2.30
CA LEU A 91 -7.06 -1.43 -2.05
C LEU A 91 -8.21 -2.05 -2.82
N HIS A 92 -9.21 -2.57 -2.11
CA HIS A 92 -10.39 -3.15 -2.71
C HIS A 92 -11.54 -2.15 -2.75
N GLY A 93 -12.14 -1.93 -3.91
CA GLY A 93 -13.35 -1.11 -4.07
C GLY A 93 -13.13 0.32 -4.57
N GLU A 94 -14.23 1.00 -4.91
CA GLU A 94 -14.18 2.27 -5.65
C GLU A 94 -13.76 3.49 -4.82
N GLY A 95 -13.79 3.41 -3.49
CA GLY A 95 -13.27 4.44 -2.58
C GLY A 95 -11.77 4.71 -2.74
N ALA A 96 -11.07 3.85 -3.47
CA ALA A 96 -9.67 4.01 -3.85
C ALA A 96 -9.46 4.96 -5.05
N SER A 97 -10.53 5.40 -5.72
CA SER A 97 -10.47 6.26 -6.90
C SER A 97 -10.34 7.75 -6.58
N GLU A 98 -10.04 8.13 -5.33
CA GLU A 98 -9.77 9.52 -5.00
C GLU A 98 -8.42 9.94 -5.60
N GLU A 99 -8.42 11.02 -6.38
CA GLU A 99 -7.22 11.60 -7.00
C GLU A 99 -6.15 11.96 -5.95
N MET A 100 -6.59 12.48 -4.80
CA MET A 100 -5.71 12.88 -3.70
C MET A 100 -5.03 11.67 -3.05
N LEU A 101 -5.73 10.55 -2.91
CA LEU A 101 -5.14 9.30 -2.43
C LEU A 101 -4.09 8.77 -3.40
N ASN A 102 -4.37 8.80 -4.71
CA ASN A 102 -3.39 8.39 -5.73
C ASN A 102 -2.11 9.24 -5.68
N ASP A 103 -2.23 10.56 -5.51
CA ASP A 103 -1.09 11.45 -5.39
C ASP A 103 -0.23 11.13 -4.15
N ILE A 104 -0.88 10.90 -2.99
CA ILE A 104 -0.20 10.49 -1.76
C ILE A 104 0.53 9.17 -1.95
N LEU A 105 -0.13 8.19 -2.57
CA LEU A 105 0.44 6.87 -2.83
C LEU A 105 1.64 6.95 -3.77
N ASP A 106 1.55 7.74 -4.86
CA ASP A 106 2.66 7.95 -5.79
C ASP A 106 3.85 8.64 -5.10
N ALA A 107 3.59 9.68 -4.32
CA ALA A 107 4.61 10.37 -3.52
C ALA A 107 5.28 9.41 -2.53
N THR A 108 4.49 8.56 -1.86
CA THR A 108 4.97 7.54 -0.93
C THR A 108 5.86 6.50 -1.64
N VAL A 109 5.42 5.98 -2.78
CA VAL A 109 6.20 5.05 -3.61
C VAL A 109 7.54 5.68 -3.98
N SER A 110 7.51 6.91 -4.50
CA SER A 110 8.70 7.66 -4.89
C SER A 110 9.65 7.93 -3.71
N PHE A 111 9.10 8.13 -2.52
CA PHE A 111 9.88 8.26 -1.29
C PHE A 111 10.59 6.96 -0.92
N TRP A 112 9.89 5.81 -0.87
CA TRP A 112 10.50 4.51 -0.57
C TRP A 112 11.49 4.05 -1.64
N LYS A 113 11.23 4.34 -2.91
CA LYS A 113 12.17 4.09 -4.01
C LYS A 113 13.53 4.73 -3.77
N ARG A 114 13.54 5.99 -3.29
CA ARG A 114 14.78 6.70 -2.93
C ARG A 114 15.51 6.03 -1.76
N GLN A 115 14.78 5.38 -0.86
CA GLN A 115 15.32 4.59 0.24
C GLN A 115 15.69 3.13 -0.15
N ASN A 116 15.66 2.81 -1.45
CA ASN A 116 15.92 1.47 -1.97
C ASN A 116 14.96 0.40 -1.43
N LYS A 117 13.73 0.79 -1.09
CA LYS A 117 12.68 -0.11 -0.61
C LYS A 117 11.52 -0.14 -1.62
N PRO A 118 11.09 -1.32 -2.09
CA PRO A 118 9.96 -1.43 -3.00
C PRO A 118 8.65 -1.23 -2.22
N PHE A 119 7.84 -0.25 -2.65
CA PHE A 119 6.48 -0.05 -2.18
C PHE A 119 5.53 -0.24 -3.36
N TRP A 120 4.67 -1.25 -3.29
CA TRP A 120 3.73 -1.59 -4.34
C TRP A 120 2.32 -1.25 -3.91
N VAL A 121 1.55 -0.65 -4.81
CA VAL A 121 0.13 -0.38 -4.58
C VAL A 121 -0.68 -1.05 -5.67
N PHE A 122 -1.71 -1.79 -5.29
CA PHE A 122 -2.62 -2.46 -6.20
C PHE A 122 -4.07 -2.06 -5.91
N PHE A 123 -4.79 -1.65 -6.95
CA PHE A 123 -6.24 -1.42 -6.88
C PHE A 123 -7.00 -2.64 -7.39
N ALA A 124 -7.92 -3.17 -6.59
CA ALA A 124 -8.70 -4.37 -6.85
C ALA A 124 -10.21 -4.10 -6.87
#